data_AF-A0A1M7U578-F1
#
_entry.id   AF-A0A1M7U578-F1
#
_cell.length_a   1.000
_cell.length_b   1.000
_cell.length_c   1.000
_cell.angle_alpha   90.00
_cell.angle_beta   90.00
_cell.angle_gamma   90.00
#
_symmetry.space_group_name_H-M   'P 1'
#
loop_
_entity.id
_entity.type
_entity.pdbx_description
1 polymer ?
#
loop_
_entity_poly.entity_id
_entity_poly.type
_entity_poly.pdbx_seq_one_letter_code
_entity_poly.pdbx_strand_id
1 'polypeptide(L)'
;MELDQKTTLLIQISAAAATNALASLRSAVTDAKALGVPSETLRQTIELALEIQQQPLSHTRHLTDQLLREPAKKKSSGQNGAAPALHVHGPGCGCGHHHN
;
A
#
# COMPACT_ATOMS: atom_id res chain seq x y z
N MET A 1 20.46 3.90 4.65
CA MET A 1 20.54 4.99 3.66
C MET A 1 19.75 6.13 4.26
N GLU A 2 20.42 7.16 4.79
CA GLU A 2 19.75 8.29 5.42
C GLU A 2 19.17 9.21 4.33
N LEU A 3 17.91 9.61 4.47
CA LEU A 3 17.29 10.59 3.59
C LEU A 3 17.75 11.99 4.00
N ASP A 4 17.95 12.87 3.03
CA ASP A 4 18.21 14.27 3.34
C ASP A 4 16.94 14.94 3.93
N GLN A 5 17.15 16.04 4.66
CA GLN A 5 16.09 16.70 5.40
C GLN A 5 15.01 17.30 4.48
N LYS A 6 15.37 17.76 3.27
CA LYS A 6 14.38 18.29 2.31
C LYS A 6 13.49 17.19 1.80
N THR A 7 14.07 16.05 1.42
CA THR A 7 13.30 14.87 1.00
C THR A 7 12.38 14.38 2.12
N THR A 8 12.85 14.36 3.36
CA THR A 8 12.03 14.00 4.52
C THR A 8 10.82 14.92 4.67
N LEU A 9 11.01 16.24 4.55
CA LEU A 9 9.91 17.20 4.64
C LEU A 9 8.94 17.07 3.47
N LEU A 10 9.41 16.81 2.24
CA LEU A 10 8.52 16.56 1.10
C LEU A 10 7.64 15.33 1.33
N ILE A 11 8.19 14.25 1.89
CA ILE A 11 7.42 13.06 2.28
C ILE A 11 6.36 13.41 3.33
N GLN A 12 6.72 14.18 4.36
CA GLN A 12 5.78 14.62 5.39
C GLN A 12 4.66 15.50 4.83
N ILE A 13 4.98 16.41 3.92
CA ILE A 13 4.00 17.26 3.22
C ILE A 13 3.03 16.38 2.42
N SER A 14 3.53 15.43 1.62
CA SER A 14 2.67 14.51 0.87
C SER A 14 1.74 13.71 1.77
N ALA A 15 2.28 13.13 2.85
CA ALA A 15 1.49 12.35 3.79
C ALA A 15 0.43 13.22 4.50
N ALA A 16 0.79 14.42 4.94
CA ALA A 16 -0.12 15.34 5.60
C ALA A 16 -1.23 15.84 4.67
N ALA A 17 -0.91 16.11 3.40
CA ALA A 17 -1.89 16.48 2.39
C ALA A 17 -2.87 15.33 2.11
N ALA A 18 -2.36 14.12 1.84
CA ALA A 18 -3.20 12.96 1.55
C ALA A 18 -4.13 12.56 2.72
N THR A 19 -3.74 12.89 3.96
CA THR A 19 -4.51 12.57 5.18
C THR A 19 -5.30 13.75 5.76
N ASN A 20 -5.32 14.90 5.08
CA ASN A 20 -5.96 16.14 5.56
C ASN A 20 -5.45 16.62 6.94
N ALA A 21 -4.19 16.33 7.28
CA ALA A 21 -3.57 16.75 8.54
C ALA A 21 -3.07 18.21 8.45
N LEU A 22 -3.98 19.18 8.47
CA LEU A 22 -3.70 20.60 8.16
C LEU A 22 -2.63 21.23 9.05
N ALA A 23 -2.59 20.90 10.35
CA ALA A 23 -1.58 21.41 11.26
C ALA A 23 -0.17 20.91 10.89
N SER A 24 -0.05 19.61 10.61
CA SER A 24 1.20 18.99 10.17
C SER A 24 1.65 19.50 8.81
N LEU A 25 0.71 19.67 7.87
CA LEU A 25 0.99 20.25 6.56
C LEU A 25 1.54 21.66 6.68
N ARG A 26 0.92 22.51 7.51
CA ARG A 26 1.38 23.88 7.77
C ARG A 26 2.81 23.89 8.33
N SER A 27 3.08 23.07 9.35
CA SER A 27 4.42 23.00 9.97
C SER A 27 5.48 22.56 8.95
N ALA A 28 5.25 21.44 8.27
CA ALA A 28 6.23 20.88 7.34
C ALA A 28 6.50 21.78 6.14
N VAL A 29 5.46 22.47 5.61
CA VAL A 29 5.63 23.48 4.54
C VAL A 29 6.47 24.67 5.01
N THR A 30 6.25 25.15 6.23
CA THR A 30 7.05 26.25 6.80
C THR A 30 8.52 25.83 6.93
N ASP A 31 8.79 24.64 7.45
CA ASP A 31 10.15 24.13 7.63
C ASP A 31 10.84 23.90 6.27
N ALA A 32 10.11 23.37 5.27
CA ALA A 32 10.64 23.18 3.93
C ALA A 32 11.01 24.50 3.25
N LYS A 33 10.17 25.54 3.42
CA LYS A 33 10.48 26.90 2.93
C LYS A 33 11.71 27.48 3.62
N ALA A 34 11.88 27.26 4.92
CA ALA A 34 13.06 27.70 5.66
C ALA A 34 14.35 27.04 5.15
N LEU A 35 14.27 25.80 4.63
CA LEU A 35 15.37 25.12 3.96
C LEU A 35 15.55 25.50 2.47
N GLY A 36 14.79 26.48 1.97
CA GLY A 36 14.87 26.97 0.60
C GLY A 36 14.27 26.02 -0.44
N VAL A 37 13.30 25.18 -0.06
CA VAL A 37 12.52 24.42 -1.04
C VAL A 37 11.62 25.39 -1.83
N PRO A 38 11.68 25.38 -3.18
CA PRO A 38 10.86 26.28 -4.00
C PRO A 38 9.37 26.04 -3.79
N SER A 39 8.58 27.11 -3.78
CA SER A 39 7.12 27.04 -3.67
C SER A 39 6.47 26.19 -4.76
N GLU A 40 7.06 26.16 -5.96
CA GLU A 40 6.58 25.33 -7.08
C GLU A 40 6.70 23.83 -6.76
N THR A 41 7.84 23.39 -6.22
CA THR A 41 8.04 22.01 -5.77
C THR A 41 7.05 21.62 -4.67
N LEU A 42 6.79 22.53 -3.72
CA LEU A 42 5.82 22.30 -2.65
C LEU A 42 4.40 22.13 -3.21
N ARG A 43 4.01 22.99 -4.17
CA ARG A 43 2.71 22.92 -4.84
C ARG A 43 2.54 21.59 -5.57
N GLN A 44 3.50 21.22 -6.42
CA GLN A 44 3.49 19.95 -7.16
C GLN A 44 3.40 18.74 -6.22
N THR A 45 4.13 18.78 -5.10
CA THR A 45 4.09 17.73 -4.08
C THR A 45 2.69 17.58 -3.46
N ILE A 46 2.04 18.69 -3.13
CA ILE A 46 0.69 18.71 -2.56
C ILE A 46 -0.35 18.25 -3.60
N GLU A 47 -0.27 18.75 -4.83
CA GLU A 47 -1.17 18.38 -5.93
C GLU A 47 -1.13 16.88 -6.20
N LEU A 48 0.08 16.31 -6.32
CA LEU A 48 0.26 14.87 -6.49
C LEU A 48 -0.35 14.07 -5.33
N ALA A 49 -0.17 14.52 -4.09
CA ALA A 49 -0.75 13.86 -2.93
C ALA A 49 -2.28 13.89 -2.93
N LEU A 50 -2.88 15.00 -3.38
CA LEU A 50 -4.33 15.14 -3.52
C LEU A 50 -4.89 14.29 -4.66
N GLU A 51 -4.17 14.16 -5.77
CA GLU A 51 -4.52 13.23 -6.86
C GLU A 51 -4.54 11.78 -6.36
N ILE A 52 -3.52 11.38 -5.60
CA ILE A 52 -3.45 10.04 -4.99
C ILE A 52 -4.59 9.84 -3.98
N GLN A 53 -4.91 10.85 -3.18
CA GLN A 53 -6.01 10.79 -2.20
C GLN A 53 -7.37 10.50 -2.85
N GLN A 54 -7.59 10.95 -4.08
CA GLN A 54 -8.84 10.72 -4.82
C GLN A 54 -8.95 9.30 -5.39
N GLN A 55 -7.86 8.51 -5.39
CA GLN A 55 -7.90 7.15 -5.90
C GLN A 55 -8.70 6.22 -4.96
N PRO A 56 -9.47 5.27 -5.51
CA PRO A 56 -10.22 4.31 -4.71
C PRO A 56 -9.32 3.50 -3.77
N LEU A 57 -9.62 3.55 -2.47
CA LEU A 57 -8.87 2.79 -1.46
C LEU A 57 -9.05 1.27 -1.56
N SER A 58 -10.04 0.81 -2.33
CA SER A 58 -10.34 -0.62 -2.50
C SER A 58 -9.16 -1.40 -3.10
N HIS A 59 -8.48 -0.83 -4.10
CA HIS A 59 -7.33 -1.48 -4.74
C HIS A 59 -6.16 -1.63 -3.76
N THR A 60 -5.80 -0.56 -3.07
CA THR A 60 -4.72 -0.57 -2.08
C THR A 60 -5.04 -1.53 -0.95
N ARG A 61 -6.27 -1.49 -0.40
CA ARG A 61 -6.70 -2.39 0.67
C ARG A 61 -6.63 -3.86 0.23
N HIS A 62 -7.14 -4.18 -0.96
CA HIS A 62 -7.10 -5.53 -1.48
C HIS A 62 -5.67 -6.04 -1.65
N LEU A 63 -4.78 -5.23 -2.22
CA LEU A 63 -3.38 -5.58 -2.36
C LEU A 63 -2.69 -5.73 -1.00
N THR A 64 -2.95 -4.84 -0.04
CA THR A 64 -2.45 -4.94 1.33
C THR A 64 -2.89 -6.27 1.97
N ASP A 65 -4.16 -6.65 1.84
CA ASP A 65 -4.68 -7.91 2.36
C ASP A 65 -4.03 -9.13 1.68
N GLN A 66 -3.67 -9.03 0.39
CA GLN A 66 -2.94 -10.09 -0.30
C GLN A 66 -1.49 -10.21 0.17
N LEU A 67 -0.78 -9.08 0.30
CA LEU A 67 0.64 -9.04 0.66
C LEU A 67 0.88 -9.42 2.13
N LEU A 68 -0.04 -9.05 3.02
CA LEU A 68 0.05 -9.32 4.46
C LEU A 68 -0.67 -10.60 4.88
N ARG A 69 -1.19 -11.38 3.91
CA ARG A 69 -1.87 -12.65 4.21
C ARG A 69 -0.87 -13.63 4.81
N GLU A 70 -1.14 -14.09 6.03
CA GLU A 70 -0.39 -15.21 6.60
C GLU A 70 -0.62 -16.47 5.74
N PRO A 71 0.43 -17.27 5.47
CA PRO A 71 0.28 -18.53 4.77
C PRO A 71 -0.74 -19.38 5.52
N ALA A 72 -1.79 -19.81 4.82
CA ALA A 72 -2.85 -20.58 5.43
C ALA A 72 -2.23 -21.79 6.13
N LYS A 73 -2.34 -21.85 7.46
CA LYS A 73 -2.07 -23.08 8.20
C LYS A 73 -2.93 -24.13 7.51
N LYS A 74 -2.30 -25.09 6.83
CA LYS A 74 -2.97 -26.31 6.42
C LYS A 74 -3.75 -26.73 7.65
N LYS A 75 -5.09 -26.71 7.58
CA LYS A 75 -5.90 -27.43 8.54
C LYS A 75 -5.28 -28.82 8.51
N SER A 76 -4.54 -29.16 9.57
CA SER A 76 -4.19 -30.54 9.82
C SER A 76 -5.56 -31.19 9.85
N SER A 77 -5.89 -31.87 8.75
CA SER A 77 -6.90 -32.89 8.75
C SER A 77 -6.63 -33.66 10.03
N GLY A 78 -7.58 -33.62 10.96
CA GLY A 78 -7.72 -34.69 11.92
C GLY A 78 -7.97 -35.94 11.10
N GLN A 79 -6.87 -36.53 10.63
CA GLN A 79 -6.72 -37.81 9.98
C GLN A 79 -5.23 -37.94 9.65
N ASN A 80 -4.53 -38.48 10.65
CA ASN A 80 -3.41 -39.41 10.54
C ASN A 80 -2.55 -39.30 9.27
N GLY A 81 -1.47 -38.53 9.41
CA GLY A 81 -0.18 -38.74 8.76
C GLY A 81 -0.18 -39.19 7.29
N ALA A 82 -0.04 -38.25 6.37
CA ALA A 82 0.85 -38.37 5.21
C ALA A 82 0.93 -37.01 4.49
N ALA A 83 2.17 -36.58 4.23
CA ALA A 83 2.68 -35.78 3.09
C ALA A 83 1.79 -34.70 2.41
N PRO A 84 2.38 -33.61 1.87
CA PRO A 84 1.62 -32.64 1.09
C PRO A 84 1.08 -33.34 -0.16
N ALA A 85 -0.23 -33.58 -0.20
CA ALA A 85 -0.88 -34.08 -1.41
C ALA A 85 -0.66 -33.06 -2.53
N LEU A 86 0.22 -33.41 -3.46
CA LEU A 86 0.18 -32.94 -4.84
C LEU A 86 -1.28 -33.00 -5.29
N HIS A 87 -1.76 -31.92 -5.91
CA HIS A 87 -3.15 -31.83 -6.37
C HIS A 87 -3.33 -32.80 -7.54
N VAL A 88 -3.59 -34.08 -7.24
CA VAL A 88 -3.89 -35.10 -8.25
C VAL A 88 -5.32 -34.85 -8.70
N HIS A 89 -5.47 -34.39 -9.95
CA HIS A 89 -6.76 -34.24 -10.60
C HIS A 89 -7.41 -35.61 -10.77
N GLY A 90 -8.35 -35.93 -9.87
CA GLY A 90 -9.24 -37.09 -10.03
C GLY A 90 -10.36 -36.82 -11.03
N PRO A 91 -11.14 -37.85 -11.43
CA PRO A 91 -12.17 -37.76 -12.46
C PRO A 91 -13.41 -36.89 -12.10
N GLY A 92 -13.31 -36.11 -11.02
CA GLY A 92 -14.37 -35.22 -10.52
C GLY A 92 -13.87 -33.84 -10.05
N CYS A 93 -12.67 -33.40 -10.47
CA CYS A 93 -12.23 -32.02 -10.22
C CYS A 93 -13.05 -31.07 -11.10
N GLY A 94 -13.99 -30.33 -10.52
CA GLY A 94 -14.75 -29.23 -11.18
C GLY A 94 -13.90 -27.99 -11.46
N CYS A 95 -12.64 -28.21 -11.82
CA CYS A 95 -11.58 -27.23 -11.91
C CYS A 95 -11.44 -26.80 -13.38
N GLY A 96 -12.50 -26.20 -13.90
CA GLY A 96 -12.54 -25.65 -15.26
C GLY A 96 -13.94 -25.73 -15.84
N HIS A 97 -14.64 -24.59 -15.88
CA HIS A 97 -15.64 -24.23 -16.88
C HIS A 97 -15.76 -22.69 -16.89
N HIS A 98 -14.84 -22.04 -17.59
CA HIS A 98 -15.12 -20.74 -18.22
C HIS A 98 -14.97 -20.95 -19.72
N HIS A 99 -16.08 -21.29 -20.37
CA HIS A 99 -16.27 -21.14 -21.79
C HIS A 99 -17.21 -19.95 -22.01
N ASN A 100 -16.75 -19.06 -22.91
CA ASN A 100 -17.35 -17.82 -23.42
C ASN A 100 -17.30 -16.59 -22.53
#